data_AF-A0AA39MEC7-F1
#
_entry.id   AF-A0AA39MEC7-F1
#
_cell.length_a   1.000
_cell.length_b   1.000
_cell.length_c   1.000
_cell.angle_alpha   90.00
_cell.angle_beta   90.00
_cell.angle_gamma   90.00
#
_symmetry.space_group_name_H-M   'P 1'
#
loop_
_entity.id
_entity.type
_entity.pdbx_description
1 polymer ?
#
loop_
_entity_poly.entity_id
_entity_poly.type
_entity_poly.pdbx_seq_one_letter_code
_entity_poly.pdbx_strand_id
1 'polypeptide(L)'
;MTAEMDRKRVKEWFQNHGSTKKTEASAIRINDIFPKRRTHALTAEEMYSQKFYATQVKPIVLQRKEGSMRGEVLKLIKDTMKEVFEAESEEVHQMVLQWVKEQVPLTAVEDSVLTPEMYAVAMKTALSQIKMFIAALSKATGCAIMTIMGGPDPCQNGKISSCGFHAGEDPQGRTFGQVFPNFKETYLSPFTQFL
;
A
#
# COMPACT_ATOMS: atom_id res chain seq x y z
N MET A 1 1.60 21.74 31.52
CA MET A 1 2.04 20.34 31.71
C MET A 1 3.39 20.20 31.05
N THR A 2 4.43 19.91 31.83
CA THR A 2 5.84 20.01 31.43
C THR A 2 6.29 18.75 30.70
N ALA A 3 7.15 18.90 29.69
CA ALA A 3 7.72 17.82 28.86
C ALA A 3 8.35 16.66 29.65
N GLU A 4 8.65 16.90 30.92
CA GLU A 4 9.18 15.91 31.87
C GLU A 4 8.13 14.86 32.28
N MET A 5 6.86 15.25 32.40
CA MET A 5 5.75 14.31 32.67
C MET A 5 5.48 13.38 31.48
N ASP A 6 5.64 13.88 30.25
CA ASP A 6 5.47 13.07 29.04
C ASP A 6 6.60 12.06 28.86
N ARG A 7 7.85 12.45 29.14
CA ARG A 7 8.99 11.51 29.12
C ARG A 7 8.84 10.39 30.14
N LYS A 8 8.32 10.71 31.33
CA LYS A 8 8.06 9.71 32.38
C LYS A 8 6.98 8.72 31.96
N ARG A 9 5.87 9.20 31.39
CA ARG A 9 4.79 8.35 30.86
C ARG A 9 5.25 7.45 29.72
N VAL A 10 6.08 7.95 28.81
CA VAL A 10 6.64 7.15 27.70
C VAL A 10 7.59 6.07 28.22
N LYS A 11 8.44 6.39 29.22
CA LYS A 11 9.30 5.39 29.88
C LYS A 11 8.49 4.31 30.59
N GLU A 12 7.47 4.69 31.35
CA GLU A 12 6.61 3.75 32.09
C GLU A 12 5.79 2.88 31.13
N TRP A 13 5.29 3.44 30.02
CA TRP A 13 4.63 2.67 28.97
C TRP A 13 5.58 1.66 28.33
N PHE A 14 6.81 2.07 27.97
CA PHE A 14 7.81 1.22 27.35
C PHE A 14 8.31 0.10 28.28
N GLN A 15 8.44 0.37 29.59
CA GLN A 15 8.80 -0.66 30.56
C GLN A 15 7.66 -1.67 30.79
N ASN A 16 6.41 -1.21 30.82
CA ASN A 16 5.25 -2.07 31.04
C ASN A 16 4.81 -2.85 29.79
N HIS A 17 5.16 -2.38 28.59
CA HIS A 17 4.74 -3.01 27.31
C HIS A 17 5.91 -3.52 26.45
N GLY A 18 7.16 -3.15 26.76
CA GLY A 18 8.37 -3.54 26.01
C GLY A 18 8.99 -4.87 26.47
N SER A 19 8.36 -5.56 27.41
CA SER A 19 8.76 -6.89 27.88
C SER A 19 7.95 -8.00 27.21
N THR A 20 7.82 -7.98 25.89
CA THR A 20 7.58 -9.22 25.14
C THR A 20 8.94 -9.89 24.97
N LYS A 21 9.04 -11.10 25.55
CA LYS A 21 10.20 -11.99 25.49
C LYS A 21 10.92 -11.89 24.14
N LYS A 22 12.26 -11.89 24.20
CA LYS A 22 13.18 -12.17 23.09
C LYS A 22 12.86 -13.51 22.44
N THR A 23 11.77 -13.57 21.70
CA THR A 23 11.69 -14.41 20.51
C THR A 23 12.32 -13.54 19.44
N GLU A 24 13.27 -14.07 18.68
CA GLU A 24 13.72 -13.48 17.43
C GLU A 24 12.51 -13.37 16.51
N ALA A 25 11.70 -12.33 16.72
CA ALA A 25 10.61 -11.96 15.85
C ALA A 25 11.32 -11.58 14.55
N SER A 26 11.21 -12.46 13.57
CA SER A 26 11.60 -12.23 12.18
C SER A 26 11.45 -10.74 11.90
N ALA A 27 12.57 -10.03 11.73
CA ALA A 27 12.59 -8.57 11.63
C ALA A 27 11.44 -8.14 10.72
N ILE A 28 10.45 -7.43 11.26
CA ILE A 28 9.28 -6.99 10.50
C ILE A 28 9.83 -6.23 9.30
N ARG A 29 9.75 -6.85 8.12
CA ARG A 29 10.28 -6.26 6.90
C ARG A 29 9.30 -5.17 6.51
N ILE A 30 9.78 -4.12 5.85
CA ILE A 30 8.90 -3.09 5.28
C ILE A 30 7.80 -3.73 4.41
N ASN A 31 8.12 -4.85 3.74
CA ASN A 31 7.19 -5.66 2.96
C ASN A 31 6.04 -6.29 3.78
N ASP A 32 6.16 -6.43 5.10
CA ASP A 32 5.14 -6.97 5.97
C ASP A 32 4.11 -5.91 6.40
N ILE A 33 4.45 -4.61 6.26
CA ILE A 33 3.55 -3.47 6.54
C ILE A 33 2.58 -3.25 5.37
N PHE A 34 2.97 -3.64 4.16
CA PHE A 34 2.12 -3.57 2.98
C PHE A 34 1.44 -4.91 2.72
N PRO A 35 0.23 -4.92 2.13
CA PRO A 35 -0.31 -6.15 1.54
C PRO A 35 0.75 -6.71 0.59
N LYS A 36 1.11 -7.98 0.76
CA LYS A 36 2.10 -8.65 -0.10
C LYS A 36 1.78 -8.33 -1.56
N ARG A 37 2.67 -7.58 -2.21
CA ARG A 37 2.54 -7.26 -3.63
C ARG A 37 2.47 -8.59 -4.36
N ARG A 38 1.41 -8.81 -5.14
CA ARG A 38 1.33 -9.97 -6.02
C ARG A 38 2.47 -9.84 -7.02
N THR A 39 3.35 -10.83 -7.03
CA THR A 39 4.53 -10.87 -7.91
C THR A 39 4.17 -11.18 -9.36
N HIS A 40 2.92 -11.60 -9.60
CA HIS A 40 2.43 -11.98 -10.91
C HIS A 40 1.12 -11.26 -11.23
N ALA A 41 0.93 -10.95 -12.51
CA ALA A 41 -0.35 -10.55 -13.05
C ALA A 41 -1.37 -11.67 -12.82
N LEU A 42 -2.60 -11.28 -12.52
CA LEU A 42 -3.71 -12.22 -12.34
C LEU A 42 -4.00 -12.95 -13.63
N THR A 43 -4.27 -14.25 -13.51
CA THR A 43 -4.89 -15.01 -14.59
C THR A 43 -6.32 -14.54 -14.83
N ALA A 44 -6.91 -14.91 -15.97
CA ALA A 44 -8.31 -14.57 -16.27
C ALA A 44 -9.28 -15.09 -15.18
N GLU A 45 -9.06 -16.31 -14.70
CA GLU A 45 -9.82 -16.91 -13.61
C GLU A 45 -9.70 -16.13 -12.29
N GLU A 46 -8.49 -15.70 -11.93
CA GLU A 46 -8.24 -14.91 -10.72
C GLU A 46 -8.86 -13.51 -10.82
N MET A 47 -8.79 -12.90 -12.00
CA MET A 47 -9.42 -11.62 -12.30
C MET A 47 -10.94 -11.73 -12.22
N TYR A 48 -11.51 -12.78 -12.81
CA TYR A 48 -12.94 -13.08 -12.73
C TYR A 48 -13.38 -13.28 -11.28
N SER A 49 -12.67 -14.13 -10.52
CA SER A 49 -12.94 -14.35 -9.10
C SER A 49 -12.86 -13.05 -8.30
N GLN A 50 -11.92 -12.15 -8.58
CA GLN A 50 -11.82 -10.88 -7.87
C GLN A 50 -13.07 -10.01 -8.08
N LYS A 51 -13.65 -10.03 -9.28
CA LYS A 51 -14.76 -9.14 -9.68
C LYS A 51 -16.13 -9.73 -9.41
N PHE A 52 -16.29 -11.04 -9.59
CA PHE A 52 -17.60 -11.71 -9.63
C PHE A 52 -17.79 -12.77 -8.56
N TYR A 53 -16.81 -13.03 -7.68
CA TYR A 53 -16.97 -14.07 -6.66
C TYR A 53 -18.16 -13.82 -5.74
N ALA A 54 -18.37 -12.59 -5.28
CA ALA A 54 -19.45 -12.29 -4.35
C ALA A 54 -20.85 -12.46 -4.96
N THR A 55 -21.00 -12.18 -6.25
CA THR A 55 -22.28 -12.15 -6.95
C THR A 55 -22.61 -13.46 -7.65
N GLN A 56 -21.64 -14.08 -8.32
CA GLN A 56 -21.86 -15.25 -9.18
C GLN A 56 -21.44 -16.56 -8.49
N VAL A 57 -20.26 -16.59 -7.86
CA VAL A 57 -19.67 -17.85 -7.35
C VAL A 57 -20.14 -18.18 -5.93
N LYS A 58 -20.19 -17.18 -5.04
CA LYS A 58 -20.51 -17.34 -3.61
C LYS A 58 -21.91 -17.94 -3.35
N PRO A 59 -22.99 -17.55 -4.06
CA PRO A 59 -24.31 -18.15 -3.85
C PRO A 59 -24.31 -19.65 -4.14
N ILE A 60 -23.66 -20.07 -5.22
CA ILE A 60 -23.59 -21.48 -5.65
C ILE A 60 -22.73 -22.29 -4.67
N VAL A 61 -21.61 -21.74 -4.23
CA VAL A 61 -20.76 -22.36 -3.21
C VAL A 61 -21.53 -22.54 -1.90
N LEU A 62 -22.30 -21.53 -1.45
CA LEU A 62 -23.09 -21.63 -0.23
C LEU A 62 -24.16 -22.73 -0.32
N GLN A 63 -24.82 -22.85 -1.47
CA GLN A 63 -25.81 -23.90 -1.72
C GLN A 63 -25.17 -25.30 -1.72
N ARG A 64 -23.99 -25.46 -2.33
CA ARG A 64 -23.28 -26.76 -2.39
C ARG A 64 -22.56 -27.12 -1.08
N LYS A 65 -22.36 -26.14 -0.18
CA LYS A 65 -21.62 -26.32 1.08
C LYS A 65 -22.41 -27.09 2.14
N GLU A 66 -23.73 -27.19 2.04
CA GLU A 66 -24.59 -27.79 3.08
C GLU A 66 -24.30 -29.26 3.43
N GLY A 67 -23.38 -29.94 2.72
CA GLY A 67 -22.92 -31.30 3.06
C GLY A 67 -21.39 -31.50 3.09
N SER A 68 -20.57 -30.44 3.03
CA SER A 68 -19.13 -30.58 2.80
C SER A 68 -18.27 -30.38 4.06
N MET A 69 -17.21 -31.19 4.22
CA MET A 69 -16.26 -31.05 5.33
C MET A 69 -15.38 -29.81 5.17
N ARG A 70 -14.91 -29.24 6.28
CA ARG A 70 -14.14 -27.96 6.32
C ARG A 70 -12.91 -27.94 5.40
N GLY A 71 -12.32 -29.11 5.09
CA GLY A 71 -11.17 -29.24 4.17
C GLY A 71 -11.53 -29.27 2.68
N GLU A 72 -12.77 -29.60 2.33
CA GLU A 72 -13.25 -29.74 0.94
C GLU A 72 -13.79 -28.43 0.38
N VAL A 73 -14.14 -27.48 1.25
CA VAL A 73 -14.71 -26.17 0.85
C VAL A 73 -13.82 -25.42 -0.14
N LEU A 74 -12.49 -25.49 0.02
CA LEU A 74 -11.56 -24.84 -0.91
C LEU A 74 -11.57 -25.49 -2.29
N LYS A 75 -11.67 -26.81 -2.34
CA LYS A 75 -11.79 -27.54 -3.61
C LYS A 75 -13.12 -27.21 -4.27
N LEU A 76 -14.21 -27.25 -3.50
CA LEU A 76 -15.55 -26.86 -3.96
C LEU A 76 -15.56 -25.43 -4.54
N ILE A 77 -14.91 -24.47 -3.88
CA ILE A 77 -14.80 -23.10 -4.39
C ILE A 77 -14.08 -23.06 -5.74
N LYS A 78 -12.94 -23.76 -5.87
CA LYS A 78 -12.17 -23.78 -7.11
C LYS A 78 -12.95 -24.41 -8.25
N ASP A 79 -13.55 -25.57 -8.01
CA ASP A 79 -14.33 -26.31 -9.00
C ASP A 79 -15.55 -25.48 -9.43
N THR A 80 -16.28 -24.88 -8.48
CA THR A 80 -17.43 -24.02 -8.78
C THR A 80 -17.01 -22.75 -9.52
N MET A 81 -15.89 -22.13 -9.16
CA MET A 81 -15.39 -20.94 -9.87
C MET A 81 -15.10 -21.28 -11.33
N LYS A 82 -14.43 -22.41 -11.58
CA LYS A 82 -14.11 -22.86 -12.94
C LYS A 82 -15.38 -23.12 -13.75
N GLU A 83 -16.34 -23.86 -13.19
CA GLU A 83 -17.63 -24.12 -13.86
C GLU A 83 -18.38 -22.84 -14.21
N VAL A 84 -18.46 -21.90 -13.25
CA VAL A 84 -19.16 -20.63 -13.46
C VAL A 84 -18.42 -19.79 -14.49
N PHE A 85 -17.10 -19.70 -14.41
CA PHE A 85 -16.31 -18.96 -15.38
C PHE A 85 -16.48 -19.54 -16.79
N GLU A 86 -16.38 -20.85 -16.98
CA GLU A 86 -16.58 -21.49 -18.29
C GLU A 86 -17.99 -21.30 -18.87
N ALA A 87 -19.01 -21.18 -18.01
CA ALA A 87 -20.41 -20.99 -18.40
C ALA A 87 -20.83 -19.53 -18.60
N GLU A 88 -19.97 -18.56 -18.29
CA GLU A 88 -20.25 -17.14 -18.51
C GLU A 88 -20.29 -16.78 -20.00
N SER A 89 -20.87 -15.61 -20.30
CA SER A 89 -20.99 -15.15 -21.68
C SER A 89 -19.65 -14.71 -22.27
N GLU A 90 -19.54 -14.77 -23.60
CA GLU A 90 -18.34 -14.34 -24.33
C GLU A 90 -18.01 -12.86 -24.04
N GLU A 91 -19.02 -12.02 -23.82
CA GLU A 91 -18.83 -10.62 -23.43
C GLU A 91 -18.12 -10.48 -22.08
N VAL A 92 -18.48 -11.32 -21.10
CA VAL A 92 -17.83 -11.35 -19.78
C VAL A 92 -16.40 -11.86 -19.91
N HIS A 93 -16.15 -12.89 -20.74
CA HIS A 93 -14.79 -13.38 -21.01
C HIS A 93 -13.92 -12.31 -21.65
N GLN A 94 -14.41 -11.61 -22.66
CA GLN A 94 -13.66 -10.54 -23.31
C GLN A 94 -13.38 -9.37 -22.38
N MET A 95 -14.35 -9.00 -21.55
CA MET A 95 -14.17 -7.97 -20.53
C MET A 95 -13.10 -8.37 -19.50
N VAL A 96 -13.11 -9.63 -19.05
CA VAL A 96 -12.08 -10.15 -18.13
C VAL A 96 -10.70 -10.16 -18.81
N LEU A 97 -10.61 -10.60 -20.07
CA LEU A 97 -9.36 -10.58 -20.84
C LEU A 97 -8.83 -9.16 -21.03
N GLN A 98 -9.72 -8.19 -21.25
CA GLN A 98 -9.33 -6.79 -21.32
C GLN A 98 -8.74 -6.31 -19.99
N TRP A 99 -9.39 -6.60 -18.86
CA TRP A 99 -8.82 -6.26 -17.54
C TRP A 99 -7.51 -6.95 -17.25
N VAL A 100 -7.32 -8.19 -17.75
CA VAL A 100 -6.03 -8.88 -17.64
C VAL A 100 -4.95 -8.15 -18.43
N LYS A 101 -5.26 -7.67 -19.64
CA LYS A 101 -4.32 -6.88 -20.48
C LYS A 101 -4.01 -5.50 -19.90
N GLU A 102 -4.97 -4.89 -19.22
CA GLU A 102 -4.81 -3.60 -18.55
C GLU A 102 -4.02 -3.70 -17.23
N GLN A 103 -3.62 -4.90 -16.82
CA GLN A 103 -2.70 -5.05 -15.68
C GLN A 103 -1.34 -4.43 -16.04
N VAL A 104 -1.04 -3.29 -15.41
CA VAL A 104 0.31 -2.71 -15.46
C VAL A 104 1.27 -3.68 -14.78
N PRO A 105 2.31 -4.19 -15.47
CA PRO A 105 3.33 -5.01 -14.84
C PRO A 105 4.00 -4.19 -13.73
N LEU A 106 3.88 -4.64 -12.48
CA LEU A 106 4.54 -4.02 -11.32
C LEU A 106 5.97 -4.52 -11.14
N THR A 107 6.49 -5.34 -12.05
CA THR A 107 7.91 -5.65 -12.13
C THR A 107 8.64 -4.37 -12.55
N ALA A 108 9.41 -3.80 -11.62
CA ALA A 108 10.47 -2.87 -11.96
C ALA A 108 11.32 -3.53 -13.05
N VAL A 109 11.22 -3.01 -14.27
CA VAL A 109 11.99 -3.49 -15.40
C VAL A 109 13.41 -2.97 -15.17
N GLU A 110 14.30 -3.82 -14.68
CA GLU A 110 15.68 -3.45 -14.34
C GLU A 110 16.50 -3.00 -15.56
N ASP A 111 16.05 -3.27 -16.80
CA ASP A 111 16.82 -3.00 -18.03
C ASP A 111 16.05 -2.25 -19.15
N SER A 112 14.86 -1.69 -18.90
CA SER A 112 14.21 -0.85 -19.92
C SER A 112 14.71 0.58 -19.83
N VAL A 113 15.01 1.19 -20.97
CA VAL A 113 15.18 2.65 -21.10
C VAL A 113 13.89 3.32 -20.60
N LEU A 114 13.91 3.79 -19.36
CA LEU A 114 12.78 4.46 -18.73
C LEU A 114 12.50 5.76 -19.48
N THR A 115 11.34 5.85 -20.12
CA THR A 115 10.93 7.10 -20.78
C THR A 115 10.51 8.15 -19.73
N PRO A 116 10.57 9.46 -20.05
CA PRO A 116 10.09 10.51 -19.15
C PRO A 116 8.65 10.28 -18.65
N GLU A 117 7.79 9.70 -19.49
CA GLU A 117 6.40 9.36 -19.15
C GLU A 117 6.34 8.26 -18.09
N MET A 118 7.21 7.24 -18.21
CA MET A 118 7.31 6.17 -17.20
C MET A 118 7.77 6.74 -15.85
N TYR A 119 8.72 7.68 -15.83
CA TYR A 119 9.13 8.37 -14.61
C TYR A 119 8.00 9.18 -13.99
N ALA A 120 7.21 9.90 -14.80
CA ALA A 120 6.07 10.68 -14.31
C ALA A 120 5.00 9.77 -13.65
N VAL A 121 4.70 8.62 -14.28
CA VAL A 121 3.77 7.62 -13.73
C VAL A 121 4.32 6.99 -12.45
N ALA A 122 5.59 6.61 -12.45
CA ALA A 122 6.26 6.03 -11.29
C ALA A 122 6.28 7.03 -10.12
N MET A 123 6.59 8.29 -10.38
CA MET A 123 6.61 9.34 -9.37
C MET A 123 5.22 9.56 -8.78
N LYS A 124 4.17 9.73 -9.61
CA LYS A 124 2.79 9.87 -9.12
C LYS A 124 2.36 8.68 -8.25
N THR A 125 2.73 7.47 -8.66
CA THR A 125 2.46 6.25 -7.91
C THR A 125 3.22 6.23 -6.57
N ALA A 126 4.49 6.61 -6.58
CA ALA A 126 5.33 6.70 -5.39
C ALA A 126 4.78 7.71 -4.37
N LEU A 127 4.32 8.89 -4.82
CA LEU A 127 3.73 9.89 -3.92
C LEU A 127 2.55 9.32 -3.12
N SER A 128 1.68 8.54 -3.77
CA SER A 128 0.54 7.88 -3.12
C SER A 128 1.00 6.81 -2.12
N GLN A 129 1.97 5.99 -2.53
CA GLN A 129 2.53 4.92 -1.69
C GLN A 129 3.23 5.45 -0.45
N ILE A 130 4.01 6.53 -0.58
CA ILE A 130 4.67 7.20 0.54
C ILE A 130 3.63 7.69 1.55
N LYS A 131 2.57 8.38 1.09
CA LYS A 131 1.49 8.86 1.96
C LYS A 131 0.82 7.72 2.74
N MET A 132 0.47 6.63 2.05
CA MET A 132 -0.14 5.48 2.70
C MET A 132 0.80 4.85 3.74
N PHE A 133 2.08 4.73 3.41
CA PHE A 133 3.09 4.16 4.29
C PHE A 133 3.26 4.99 5.57
N ILE A 134 3.53 6.29 5.45
CA ILE A 134 3.78 7.13 6.61
C ILE A 134 2.52 7.26 7.48
N ALA A 135 1.33 7.23 6.89
CA ALA A 135 0.07 7.24 7.64
C ALA A 135 -0.10 5.93 8.43
N ALA A 136 0.15 4.77 7.81
CA ALA A 136 0.11 3.48 8.49
C ALA A 136 1.14 3.41 9.62
N LEU A 137 2.37 3.87 9.36
CA LEU A 137 3.44 3.88 10.34
C LEU A 137 3.14 4.84 11.50
N SER A 138 2.58 6.02 11.22
CA SER A 138 2.16 6.97 12.26
C SER A 138 1.06 6.38 13.14
N LYS A 139 0.04 5.76 12.54
CA LYS A 139 -1.03 5.08 13.26
C LYS A 139 -0.52 3.91 14.12
N ALA A 140 0.42 3.12 13.61
CA ALA A 140 0.95 1.96 14.33
C ALA A 140 1.85 2.35 15.52
N THR A 141 2.57 3.47 15.40
CA THR A 141 3.58 3.89 16.40
C THR A 141 3.08 4.98 17.35
N GLY A 142 2.01 5.69 16.98
CA GLY A 142 1.60 6.92 17.65
C GLY A 142 2.53 8.10 17.40
N CYS A 143 3.53 7.97 16.54
CA CYS A 143 4.49 9.03 16.23
C CYS A 143 3.97 9.95 15.12
N ALA A 144 4.35 11.23 15.20
CA ALA A 144 4.34 12.09 14.03
C ALA A 144 5.55 11.76 13.15
N ILE A 145 5.34 11.68 11.84
CA ILE A 145 6.32 11.25 10.84
C ILE A 145 6.42 12.32 9.77
N MET A 146 7.65 12.68 9.41
CA MET A 146 7.94 13.56 8.31
C MET A 146 8.90 12.87 7.35
N THR A 147 8.66 13.01 6.04
CA THR A 147 9.54 12.50 4.99
C THR A 147 9.74 13.58 3.95
N ILE A 148 10.97 13.75 3.48
CA ILE A 148 11.29 14.66 2.38
C ILE A 148 11.81 13.82 1.21
N MET A 149 11.27 14.04 0.03
CA MET A 149 11.71 13.41 -1.23
C MET A 149 12.01 14.51 -2.23
N GLY A 150 13.05 14.35 -3.03
CA GLY A 150 13.36 15.28 -4.11
C GLY A 150 14.16 14.64 -5.23
N GLY A 151 14.12 15.29 -6.38
CA GLY A 151 14.79 14.85 -7.60
C GLY A 151 14.28 15.61 -8.83
N PRO A 152 14.70 15.21 -10.04
CA PRO A 152 14.21 15.78 -11.29
C PRO A 152 12.71 15.57 -11.44
N ASP A 153 11.95 16.65 -11.68
CA ASP A 153 10.52 16.59 -11.94
C ASP A 153 10.26 16.53 -13.46
N PRO A 154 9.78 15.39 -14.02
CA PRO A 154 9.45 15.26 -15.43
C PRO A 154 8.34 16.25 -15.87
N CYS A 155 7.46 16.67 -14.96
CA CYS A 155 6.42 17.67 -15.26
C CYS A 155 6.98 19.10 -15.32
N GLN A 156 8.18 19.34 -14.80
CA GLN A 156 8.89 20.62 -14.86
C GLN A 156 10.16 20.53 -15.71
N ASN A 157 10.11 19.76 -16.79
CA ASN A 157 11.22 19.62 -17.74
C ASN A 157 12.55 19.21 -17.08
N GLY A 158 12.48 18.33 -16.06
CA GLY A 158 13.64 17.83 -15.32
C GLY A 158 14.18 18.76 -14.24
N LYS A 159 13.50 19.89 -13.93
CA LYS A 159 13.92 20.78 -12.85
C LYS A 159 13.93 20.03 -11.51
N ILE A 160 14.97 20.24 -10.70
CA ILE A 160 15.04 19.68 -9.35
C ILE A 160 13.93 20.29 -8.49
N SER A 161 13.14 19.42 -7.88
CA SER A 161 12.09 19.78 -6.93
C SER A 161 12.15 18.89 -5.70
N SER A 162 11.54 19.34 -4.61
CA SER A 162 11.36 18.51 -3.41
C SER A 162 9.93 18.63 -2.88
N CYS A 163 9.50 17.59 -2.18
CA CYS A 163 8.20 17.49 -1.56
C CYS A 163 8.34 16.93 -0.14
N GLY A 164 7.58 17.53 0.79
CA GLY A 164 7.45 17.07 2.16
C GLY A 164 6.16 16.31 2.34
N PHE A 165 6.24 15.18 3.04
CA PHE A 165 5.09 14.39 3.48
C PHE A 165 5.04 14.37 4.99
N HIS A 166 3.83 14.40 5.53
CA HIS A 166 3.59 14.43 6.96
C HIS A 166 2.49 13.43 7.32
N ALA A 167 2.68 12.73 8.43
CA ALA A 167 1.65 11.94 9.09
C ALA A 167 1.70 12.20 10.60
N GLY A 168 0.55 12.15 11.24
CA GLY A 168 0.38 12.61 12.62
C GLY A 168 0.03 14.09 12.68
N GLU A 169 -0.74 14.43 13.71
CA GLU A 169 -1.37 15.73 13.89
C GLU A 169 -1.07 16.25 15.31
N ASP A 170 -1.01 17.56 15.45
CA ASP A 170 -1.05 18.23 16.75
C ASP A 170 -2.45 18.09 17.41
N PRO A 171 -2.64 18.52 18.66
CA PRO A 171 -3.96 18.47 19.32
C PRO A 171 -5.09 19.23 18.60
N GLN A 172 -4.76 20.04 17.57
CA GLN A 172 -5.70 20.81 16.77
C GLN A 172 -5.93 20.17 15.39
N GLY A 173 -5.40 18.96 15.14
CA GLY A 173 -5.57 18.25 13.86
C GLY A 173 -4.64 18.75 12.75
N ARG A 174 -3.56 19.47 13.07
CA ARG A 174 -2.66 20.06 12.08
C ARG A 174 -1.36 19.27 11.97
N THR A 175 -0.90 19.07 10.75
CA THR A 175 0.39 18.43 10.46
C THR A 175 1.57 19.35 10.79
N PHE A 176 2.76 18.77 10.97
CA PHE A 176 3.99 19.53 11.23
C PHE A 176 4.25 20.64 10.19
N GLY A 177 4.08 20.34 8.89
CA GLY A 177 4.29 21.31 7.82
C GLY A 177 3.29 22.47 7.80
N GLN A 178 2.12 22.32 8.45
CA GLN A 178 1.13 23.40 8.60
C GLN A 178 1.42 24.29 9.81
N VAL A 179 1.98 23.73 10.88
CA VAL A 179 2.27 24.48 12.12
C VAL A 179 3.65 25.11 12.13
N PHE A 180 4.62 24.53 11.41
CA PHE A 180 5.98 25.03 11.38
C PHE A 180 6.10 26.23 10.42
N PRO A 181 6.42 27.43 10.91
CA PRO A 181 6.58 28.60 10.05
C PRO A 181 7.69 28.39 9.02
N ASN A 182 7.48 28.86 7.79
CA ASN A 182 8.48 28.79 6.72
C ASN A 182 9.05 27.38 6.49
N PHE A 183 8.19 26.35 6.60
CA PHE A 183 8.60 24.95 6.44
C PHE A 183 9.33 24.72 5.10
N LYS A 184 8.83 25.32 4.02
CA LYS A 184 9.42 25.18 2.69
C LYS A 184 10.84 25.74 2.67
N GLU A 185 11.04 26.95 3.17
CA GLU A 185 12.32 27.65 3.17
C GLU A 185 13.32 27.00 4.13
N THR A 186 12.84 26.42 5.22
CA THR A 186 13.68 25.84 6.27
C THR A 186 14.11 24.41 5.94
N TYR A 187 13.25 23.61 5.30
CA TYR A 187 13.50 22.18 5.07
C TYR A 187 13.53 21.80 3.59
N LEU A 188 12.55 22.24 2.79
CA LEU A 188 12.47 21.84 1.38
C LEU A 188 13.51 22.53 0.51
N SER A 189 13.71 23.84 0.67
CA SER A 189 14.67 24.61 -0.14
C SER A 189 16.11 24.14 0.08
N PRO A 190 16.61 23.94 1.31
CA PRO A 190 17.96 23.41 1.52
C PRO A 190 18.12 21.99 0.98
N PHE A 191 17.09 21.16 1.12
CA PHE A 191 17.11 19.81 0.55
C PHE A 191 17.14 19.83 -0.98
N THR A 192 16.40 20.73 -1.62
CA THR A 192 16.48 20.96 -3.07
C THR A 192 17.84 21.47 -3.51
N GLN A 193 18.51 22.32 -2.71
CA GLN A 193 19.86 22.81 -3.02
C GLN A 193 20.95 21.74 -2.83
N PHE A 194 20.69 20.72 -2.00
CA PHE A 194 21.59 19.60 -1.79
C PHE A 194 21.60 18.61 -2.98
N LEU A 195 20.50 18.53 -3.73
CA LEU A 195 20.32 17.64 -4.88
C LEU A 195 20.89 18.23 -6.17
#